data_AF-A0A7W0SJ15-F1
#
_entry.id   AF-A0A7W0SJ15-F1
#
_cell.length_a   1.000
_cell.length_b   1.000
_cell.length_c   1.000
_cell.angle_alpha   90.00
_cell.angle_beta   90.00
_cell.angle_gamma   90.00
#
_symmetry.space_group_name_H-M   'P 1'
#
loop_
_entity.id
_entity.type
_entity.pdbx_description
1 polymer ?
#
loop_
_entity_poly.entity_id
_entity_poly.type
_entity_poly.pdbx_seq_one_letter_code
_entity_poly.pdbx_strand_id
1 'polypeptide(L)'
;MTETTETETTEGTGDPVAGKDVFLSAGGCGSCHTLADAGATGTVGPNLDAASPPVDRVVDRVTNGAGVMPPFKDTLSEQQIQDVAAYVSSVAGG
;
A
#
# COMPACT_ATOMS: atom_id res chain seq x y z
N MET A 1 0.53 -2.90 32.40
CA MET A 1 1.20 -2.01 31.42
C MET A 1 1.87 -2.94 30.43
N THR A 2 1.15 -3.20 29.34
CA THR A 2 1.65 -2.94 27.98
C THR A 2 2.66 -3.98 27.55
N GLU A 3 2.15 -5.13 27.08
CA GLU A 3 2.86 -5.93 26.09
C GLU A 3 2.77 -5.15 24.77
N THR A 4 3.66 -4.17 24.64
CA THR A 4 4.00 -3.63 23.33
C THR A 4 4.91 -4.67 22.71
N THR A 5 4.35 -5.55 21.88
CA THR A 5 5.16 -6.30 20.93
C THR A 5 5.71 -5.26 19.95
N GLU A 6 6.90 -4.78 20.27
CA GLU A 6 7.82 -4.18 19.33
C GLU A 6 8.12 -5.26 18.27
N THR A 7 7.35 -5.27 17.19
CA THR A 7 7.83 -5.90 15.95
C THR A 7 8.80 -4.91 15.33
N GLU A 8 10.07 -5.12 15.65
CA GLU A 8 11.25 -4.78 14.87
C GLU A 8 11.07 -3.75 13.75
N THR A 9 11.52 -2.53 14.05
CA THR A 9 12.12 -1.64 13.07
C THR A 9 13.20 -2.41 12.29
N THR A 10 12.89 -2.82 11.06
CA THR A 10 13.93 -2.98 10.04
C THR A 10 13.92 -1.71 9.20
N GLU A 11 14.85 -0.81 9.51
CA GLU A 11 15.18 0.34 8.67
C GLU A 11 15.43 -0.17 7.23
N GLY A 12 14.49 0.07 6.32
CA GLY A 12 14.62 -0.23 4.89
C GLY A 12 13.47 -1.01 4.23
N THR A 13 12.43 -1.41 4.95
CA THR A 13 11.27 -2.11 4.36
C THR A 13 10.01 -1.67 5.11
N GLY A 14 9.02 -1.11 4.39
CA GLY A 14 7.86 -0.45 5.00
C GLY A 14 7.04 -1.31 5.96
N ASP A 15 6.31 -0.66 6.87
CA ASP A 15 5.43 -1.32 7.83
C ASP A 15 4.08 -1.66 7.19
N PRO A 16 3.73 -2.95 6.99
CA PRO A 16 2.47 -3.33 6.37
C PRO A 16 1.25 -2.98 7.22
N VAL A 17 1.37 -2.86 8.55
CA VAL A 17 0.27 -2.46 9.42
C VAL A 17 -0.06 -0.99 9.19
N ALA A 18 0.95 -0.11 9.21
CA ALA A 18 0.78 1.30 8.85
C ALA A 18 0.36 1.46 7.38
N GLY A 19 0.84 0.59 6.50
CA GLY A 19 0.50 0.58 5.08
C GLY A 19 -0.97 0.34 4.79
N LYS A 20 -1.65 -0.48 5.62
CA LYS A 20 -3.09 -0.68 5.52
C LYS A 20 -3.88 0.61 5.79
N ASP A 21 -3.47 1.37 6.81
CA ASP A 21 -4.10 2.65 7.12
C ASP A 21 -3.87 3.68 6.02
N VAL A 22 -2.67 3.71 5.43
CA VAL A 22 -2.38 4.54 4.26
C VAL A 22 -3.25 4.11 3.07
N PHE A 23 -3.38 2.81 2.80
CA PHE A 23 -4.20 2.28 1.72
C PHE A 23 -5.68 2.69 1.83
N LEU A 24 -6.24 2.61 3.04
CA LEU A 24 -7.66 2.89 3.31
C LEU A 24 -7.96 4.39 3.45
N SER A 25 -7.01 5.15 4.02
CA SER A 25 -7.21 6.56 4.38
C SER A 25 -6.47 7.48 3.42
N ALA A 26 -5.19 7.77 3.70
CA ALA A 26 -4.44 8.85 3.06
C ALA A 26 -4.24 8.65 1.55
N GLY A 27 -4.10 7.40 1.10
CA GLY A 27 -3.96 7.04 -0.30
C GLY A 27 -5.29 6.76 -1.00
N GLY A 28 -6.38 6.52 -0.26
CA GLY A 28 -7.71 6.22 -0.83
C GLY A 28 -7.70 5.09 -1.87
N CYS A 29 -6.73 4.18 -1.80
CA CYS A 29 -6.38 3.24 -2.86
C CYS A 29 -7.52 2.25 -3.13
N GLY A 30 -8.26 1.89 -2.09
CA GLY A 30 -9.38 0.95 -2.18
C GLY A 30 -10.60 1.45 -2.96
N SER A 31 -10.68 2.75 -3.24
CA SER A 31 -11.73 3.31 -4.11
C SER A 31 -11.54 2.93 -5.59
N CYS A 32 -10.29 2.71 -6.00
CA CYS A 32 -9.91 2.42 -7.38
C CYS A 32 -9.47 0.98 -7.58
N HIS A 33 -8.85 0.36 -6.57
CA HIS A 33 -8.27 -0.98 -6.66
C HIS A 33 -9.05 -2.02 -5.86
N THR A 34 -9.01 -3.26 -6.35
CA THR A 34 -9.49 -4.42 -5.60
C THR A 34 -8.35 -4.98 -4.76
N LEU A 35 -8.62 -5.20 -3.48
CA LEU A 35 -7.72 -5.83 -2.50
C LEU A 35 -8.58 -6.41 -1.38
N ALA A 36 -8.71 -7.74 -1.34
CA ALA A 36 -9.62 -8.44 -0.45
C ALA A 36 -9.29 -8.21 1.04
N ASP A 37 -8.01 -8.17 1.40
CA ASP A 37 -7.57 -7.93 2.79
C ASP A 37 -8.02 -6.55 3.33
N ALA A 38 -8.04 -5.55 2.44
CA ALA A 38 -8.51 -4.21 2.75
C ALA A 38 -10.05 -4.07 2.64
N GLY A 39 -10.76 -5.12 2.21
CA GLY A 39 -12.18 -5.03 1.86
C GLY A 39 -12.45 -4.11 0.67
N ALA A 40 -11.43 -3.87 -0.17
CA ALA A 40 -11.52 -2.97 -1.30
C ALA A 40 -11.98 -3.70 -2.56
N THR A 41 -12.92 -3.10 -3.28
CA THR A 41 -13.53 -3.67 -4.49
C THR A 41 -13.49 -2.70 -5.67
N GLY A 42 -12.56 -1.75 -5.65
CA GLY A 42 -12.41 -0.79 -6.74
C GLY A 42 -12.00 -1.48 -8.04
N THR A 43 -12.59 -1.06 -9.15
CA THR A 43 -12.38 -1.67 -10.48
C THR A 43 -11.85 -0.68 -11.53
N VAL A 44 -11.45 0.52 -11.08
CA VAL A 44 -10.83 1.54 -11.95
C VAL A 44 -9.38 1.15 -12.28
N GLY A 45 -8.65 0.69 -11.27
CA GLY A 45 -7.32 0.12 -11.38
C GLY A 45 -7.36 -1.42 -11.47
N PRO A 46 -6.20 -2.06 -11.74
CA PRO A 46 -6.09 -3.51 -11.70
C PRO A 46 -6.43 -4.07 -10.31
N ASN A 47 -6.93 -5.31 -10.30
CA ASN A 47 -7.06 -6.09 -9.08
C ASN A 47 -5.67 -6.42 -8.55
N LEU A 48 -5.35 -5.93 -7.34
CA LEU A 48 -4.05 -6.12 -6.72
C LEU A 48 -3.85 -7.56 -6.26
N ASP A 49 -4.91 -8.24 -5.81
CA ASP A 49 -4.86 -9.67 -5.45
C ASP A 49 -4.42 -10.52 -6.65
N ALA A 50 -4.96 -10.23 -7.84
CA ALA A 50 -4.60 -10.95 -9.06
C ALA A 50 -3.23 -10.53 -9.63
N ALA A 51 -2.86 -9.26 -9.48
CA ALA A 51 -1.64 -8.71 -10.05
C ALA A 51 -0.39 -9.05 -9.23
N SER A 52 -0.53 -9.23 -7.90
CA SER A 52 0.56 -9.47 -6.93
C SER A 52 1.86 -8.72 -7.28
N PRO A 53 1.81 -7.38 -7.37
CA PRO A 53 2.96 -6.58 -7.77
C PRO A 53 4.03 -6.60 -6.67
N PRO A 54 5.33 -6.65 -7.01
CA PRO A 54 6.40 -6.53 -6.02
C PRO A 54 6.47 -5.10 -5.46
N VAL A 55 6.97 -4.97 -4.22
CA VAL A 55 7.09 -3.70 -3.47
C VAL A 55 7.64 -2.56 -4.34
N ASP A 56 8.76 -2.77 -5.04
CA ASP A 56 9.41 -1.72 -5.85
C ASP A 56 8.48 -1.15 -6.94
N ARG A 57 7.64 -2.01 -7.54
CA ARG A 57 6.65 -1.59 -8.54
C ARG A 57 5.53 -0.79 -7.92
N VAL A 58 5.12 -1.13 -6.70
CA VAL A 58 4.09 -0.38 -5.98
C VAL A 58 4.64 0.99 -5.56
N VAL A 59 5.86 1.06 -5.02
CA VAL A 59 6.52 2.33 -4.67
C VAL A 59 6.61 3.24 -5.88
N ASP A 60 7.14 2.76 -7.01
CA ASP A 60 7.25 3.57 -8.24
C ASP A 60 5.88 4.09 -8.68
N ARG A 61 4.85 3.23 -8.64
CA ARG A 61 3.51 3.58 -9.10
C ARG A 61 2.80 4.54 -8.16
N VAL A 62 2.99 4.43 -6.85
CA VAL A 62 2.43 5.37 -5.86
C VAL A 62 3.16 6.70 -5.93
N THR A 63 4.49 6.71 -6.06
CA THR A 63 5.28 7.95 -6.17
C THR A 63 4.96 8.70 -7.45
N ASN A 64 5.01 8.02 -8.61
CA ASN A 64 4.93 8.67 -9.92
C ASN A 64 3.54 8.67 -10.54
N GLY A 65 2.61 7.83 -10.04
CA GLY A 65 1.34 7.58 -10.71
C GLY A 65 1.54 6.89 -12.06
N ALA A 66 0.44 6.54 -12.72
CA ALA A 66 0.40 6.44 -14.18
C ALA A 66 -1.03 6.22 -14.71
N GLY A 67 -1.23 6.52 -15.99
CA GLY A 67 -2.54 6.51 -16.60
C GLY A 67 -3.51 7.39 -15.79
N VAL A 68 -4.59 6.79 -15.30
CA VAL A 68 -5.60 7.45 -14.46
C VAL A 68 -5.22 7.52 -12.97
N MET A 69 -4.20 6.78 -12.54
CA MET A 69 -3.74 6.81 -11.16
C MET A 69 -2.83 8.03 -10.94
N PRO A 70 -3.21 8.98 -10.08
CA PRO A 70 -2.41 10.17 -9.81
C PRO A 70 -1.11 9.83 -9.06
N PRO A 71 -0.08 10.69 -9.13
CA PRO A 71 1.09 10.60 -8.25
C PRO A 71 0.70 10.98 -6.82
N PHE A 72 1.20 10.23 -5.83
CA PHE A 72 0.96 10.48 -4.40
C PHE A 72 2.17 11.06 -3.68
N LYS A 73 3.31 11.25 -4.33
CA LYS A 73 4.53 11.82 -3.74
C LYS A 73 4.34 13.20 -3.07
N ASP A 74 3.34 13.96 -3.51
CA ASP A 74 3.02 15.28 -2.97
C ASP A 74 1.98 15.21 -1.83
N THR A 75 1.41 14.04 -1.58
CA THR A 75 0.35 13.78 -0.57
C THR A 75 0.84 12.85 0.55
N LEU A 76 1.68 11.88 0.21
CA LEU A 76 2.25 10.88 1.11
C LEU A 76 3.74 11.13 1.30
N SER A 77 4.23 10.89 2.51
CA SER A 77 5.67 10.84 2.77
C SER A 77 6.31 9.60 2.15
N GLU A 78 7.62 9.63 1.93
CA GLU A 78 8.37 8.48 1.41
C GLU A 78 8.18 7.23 2.28
N GLN A 79 8.10 7.40 3.60
CA GLN A 79 7.80 6.30 4.53
C GLN A 79 6.40 5.73 4.29
N GLN A 80 5.37 6.57 4.18
CA GLN A 80 4.00 6.11 3.92
C GLN A 80 3.88 5.36 2.59
N ILE A 81 4.67 5.76 1.59
CA ILE A 81 4.74 5.08 0.30
C ILE A 81 5.37 3.69 0.45
N GLN A 82 6.45 3.58 1.23
CA GLN A 82 7.06 2.29 1.53
C GLN A 82 6.12 1.39 2.32
N ASP A 83 5.41 1.94 3.31
CA ASP A 83 4.47 1.23 4.16
C ASP A 83 3.32 0.64 3.32
N VAL A 84 2.67 1.45 2.48
CA VAL A 84 1.57 0.99 1.61
C VAL A 84 2.07 -0.03 0.57
N ALA A 85 3.29 0.14 0.07
CA ALA A 85 3.88 -0.80 -0.88
C ALA A 85 4.18 -2.17 -0.24
N ALA A 86 4.73 -2.16 0.98
CA ALA A 86 4.94 -3.36 1.77
C ALA A 86 3.62 -4.07 2.07
N TYR A 87 2.60 -3.32 2.51
CA TYR A 87 1.27 -3.85 2.75
C TYR A 87 0.68 -4.51 1.51
N VAL A 88 0.56 -3.78 0.39
CA VAL A 88 -0.02 -4.28 -0.85
C VAL A 88 0.70 -5.54 -1.32
N SER A 89 2.04 -5.54 -1.37
CA SER A 89 2.80 -6.70 -1.82
C SER A 89 2.72 -7.89 -0.85
N SER A 90 2.45 -7.65 0.45
CA SER A 90 2.34 -8.72 1.45
C SER A 90 0.99 -9.44 1.45
N VAL A 91 -0.08 -8.73 1.10
CA VAL A 91 -1.45 -9.29 1.11
C VAL A 91 -1.98 -9.61 -0.28
N ALA A 92 -1.37 -9.07 -1.33
CA ALA A 92 -1.75 -9.34 -2.72
C ALA A 92 -1.34 -10.76 -3.15
N GLY A 93 -2.30 -11.52 -3.68
CA GLY A 93 -2.10 -12.91 -4.12
C GLY A 93 -2.87 -13.95 -3.29
N GLY A 94 -3.82 -13.50 -2.46
CA GLY A 94 -4.70 -14.34 -1.64
C GLY A 94 -5.78 -15.09 -2.42
#